data_AF-A0A970E4B5-F1
#
_entry.id   AF-A0A970E4B5-F1
#
_cell.length_a   1.000
_cell.length_b   1.000
_cell.length_c   1.000
_cell.angle_alpha   90.00
_cell.angle_beta   90.00
_cell.angle_gamma   90.00
#
_symmetry.space_group_name_H-M   'P 1'
#
loop_
_entity.id
_entity.type
_entity.pdbx_description
1 polymer ?
#
loop_
_entity_poly.entity_id
_entity_poly.type
_entity_poly.pdbx_seq_one_letter_code
_entity_poly.pdbx_strand_id
1 'polypeptide(L)'
;MQRDYQELLAEIKEITTADGFVSSCLEIKESLFFYELDLMLAAYTASLELLTVVALLNAALKSKRDLGKARAEVELDVDTLLEELGKYQFPLDIQYVVDRFLHGPAPRIRWRLGIYLEMVRAYALLGEEAPADLDALLCQAHQLLRGPEAENRPRLVEVLAQVGAHMLRGVRLRPVWLQISHPRVQVVLSGLQTLVSNLRVTPYFNYPLADLATERQKRRKVKGNVVADLGVFRNFRQGGSGFTELNIPFERDEYDTFLEGFYTGFQYLDVEPDRTATDLIKAVLEARLVHPGIDGRFLLRLLVYCNRWKLSQVSDVILELLAELDWDDPLFYESWVLLKSFAGKALPAMRRFVRAHPDSPLLPYLALFLSSGPPSKRRWSLLKEIFEHYPDENEDKAHIALSIARYGGEDAVACLEQALTSAKRNGPYRRELEKALEAAKQEARS
;
A
#
# COMPACT_ATOMS: atom_id res chain seq x y z
N MET A 1 -10.60 38.09 9.86
CA MET A 1 -11.88 37.38 9.99
C MET A 1 -11.54 35.90 9.94
N GLN A 2 -11.68 35.16 11.06
CA GLN A 2 -11.63 33.69 11.01
C GLN A 2 -12.83 33.28 10.15
N ARG A 3 -12.59 32.75 8.94
CA ARG A 3 -13.68 32.34 8.05
C ARG A 3 -14.56 31.35 8.79
N ASP A 4 -15.86 31.60 8.80
CA ASP A 4 -16.82 30.61 9.24
C ASP A 4 -16.72 29.42 8.27
N TYR A 5 -16.83 28.19 8.76
CA TYR A 5 -16.90 27.03 7.87
C TYR A 5 -18.06 27.15 6.87
N GLN A 6 -19.11 27.90 7.20
CA GLN A 6 -20.21 28.23 6.30
C GLN A 6 -19.79 29.08 5.10
N GLU A 7 -18.86 30.02 5.28
CA GLU A 7 -18.31 30.82 4.16
C GLU A 7 -17.49 29.93 3.22
N LEU A 8 -16.71 29.00 3.78
CA LEU A 8 -15.94 28.03 3.00
C LEU A 8 -16.86 27.05 2.25
N LEU A 9 -17.97 26.63 2.85
CA LEU A 9 -18.96 25.79 2.18
C LEU A 9 -19.65 26.55 1.03
N ALA A 10 -19.97 27.82 1.22
CA ALA A 10 -20.51 28.65 0.14
C ALA A 10 -19.51 28.79 -1.04
N GLU A 11 -18.22 28.95 -0.74
CA GLU A 11 -17.15 29.00 -1.74
C GLU A 11 -16.98 27.66 -2.47
N ILE A 12 -17.01 26.52 -1.75
CA ILE A 12 -16.99 25.18 -2.34
C ILE A 12 -18.17 25.04 -3.31
N LYS A 13 -19.37 25.37 -2.86
CA LYS A 13 -20.59 25.31 -3.66
C LYS A 13 -20.48 26.15 -4.95
N GLU A 14 -19.89 27.34 -4.88
CA GLU A 14 -19.69 28.20 -6.04
C GLU A 14 -18.79 27.52 -7.08
N ILE A 15 -17.64 26.99 -6.67
CA ILE A 15 -16.65 26.37 -7.57
C ILE A 15 -17.03 24.95 -8.03
N THR A 16 -18.05 24.34 -7.42
CA THR A 16 -18.59 23.02 -7.78
C THR A 16 -19.88 23.09 -8.61
N THR A 17 -20.22 24.26 -9.17
CA THR A 17 -21.20 24.35 -10.27
C THR A 17 -20.51 24.16 -11.62
N ALA A 18 -21.25 23.81 -12.68
CA ALA A 18 -20.70 23.77 -14.04
C ALA A 18 -20.00 25.08 -14.45
N ASP A 19 -20.65 26.23 -14.25
CA ASP A 19 -20.08 27.54 -14.55
C ASP A 19 -18.89 27.87 -13.64
N GLY A 20 -18.99 27.53 -12.34
CA GLY A 20 -17.92 27.73 -11.37
C GLY A 20 -16.67 26.91 -11.68
N PHE A 21 -16.83 25.67 -12.16
CA PHE A 21 -15.74 24.83 -12.63
C PHE A 21 -15.01 25.49 -13.81
N VAL A 22 -15.76 25.92 -14.84
CA VAL A 22 -15.18 26.58 -16.03
C VAL A 22 -14.49 27.88 -15.64
N SER A 23 -15.14 28.72 -14.84
CA SER A 23 -14.60 29.98 -14.35
C SER A 23 -13.30 29.78 -13.56
N SER A 24 -13.29 28.81 -12.64
CA SER A 24 -12.10 28.48 -11.85
C SER A 24 -10.94 27.99 -12.73
N CYS A 25 -11.24 27.14 -13.72
CA CYS A 25 -10.22 26.66 -14.67
C CYS A 25 -9.64 27.81 -15.51
N LEU A 26 -10.47 28.76 -15.95
CA LEU A 26 -10.02 29.94 -16.70
C LEU A 26 -9.15 30.84 -15.83
N GLU A 27 -9.54 31.11 -14.58
CA GLU A 27 -8.75 31.89 -13.63
C GLU A 27 -7.37 31.25 -13.39
N ILE A 28 -7.34 29.92 -13.20
CA ILE A 28 -6.09 29.17 -13.03
C ILE A 28 -5.26 29.27 -14.32
N LYS A 29 -5.86 29.06 -15.49
CA LYS A 29 -5.15 29.18 -16.77
C LYS A 29 -4.50 30.55 -16.94
N GLU A 30 -5.18 31.63 -16.59
CA GLU A 30 -4.63 33.00 -16.66
C GLU A 30 -3.45 33.23 -15.71
N SER A 31 -3.38 32.47 -14.62
CA SER A 31 -2.28 32.52 -13.66
C SER A 31 -1.05 31.68 -14.00
N LEU A 32 -1.16 30.77 -14.98
CA LEU A 32 -0.06 29.89 -15.37
C LEU A 32 0.85 30.59 -16.40
N PHE A 33 2.16 30.51 -16.19
CA PHE A 33 3.16 31.06 -17.13
C PHE A 33 3.17 30.28 -18.45
N PHE A 34 2.90 28.97 -18.41
CA PHE A 34 2.70 28.12 -19.58
C PHE A 34 1.42 27.31 -19.41
N TYR A 35 0.61 27.21 -20.47
CA TYR A 35 -0.60 26.41 -20.42
C TYR A 35 -0.27 24.92 -20.51
N GLU A 36 -0.60 24.21 -19.44
CA GLU A 36 -0.60 22.75 -19.38
C GLU A 36 -1.92 22.28 -18.76
N LEU A 37 -2.72 21.56 -19.54
CA LEU A 37 -4.09 21.16 -19.16
C LEU A 37 -4.10 20.32 -17.88
N ASP A 38 -3.20 19.33 -17.78
CA ASP A 38 -3.15 18.43 -16.63
C ASP A 38 -2.71 19.18 -15.36
N LEU A 39 -1.83 20.16 -15.48
CA LEU A 39 -1.41 21.02 -14.36
C LEU A 39 -2.56 21.94 -13.90
N MET A 40 -3.29 22.54 -14.84
CA MET A 40 -4.47 23.38 -14.53
C MET A 40 -5.54 22.56 -13.79
N LEU A 41 -5.86 21.37 -14.28
CA LEU A 41 -6.83 20.49 -13.62
C LEU A 41 -6.34 20.02 -12.25
N ALA A 42 -5.04 19.69 -12.11
CA ALA A 42 -4.45 19.34 -10.82
C ALA A 42 -4.48 20.50 -9.82
N ALA A 43 -4.33 21.75 -10.27
CA ALA A 43 -4.45 22.93 -9.43
C ALA A 43 -5.91 23.18 -8.98
N TYR A 44 -6.88 22.95 -9.87
CA TYR A 44 -8.30 22.98 -9.51
C TYR A 44 -8.63 21.93 -8.44
N THR A 45 -8.19 20.67 -8.65
CA THR A 45 -8.46 19.60 -7.69
C THR A 45 -7.80 19.86 -6.35
N ALA A 46 -6.52 20.27 -6.32
CA ALA A 46 -5.81 20.59 -5.08
C ALA A 46 -6.49 21.73 -4.30
N SER A 47 -7.04 22.73 -5.00
CA SER A 47 -7.78 23.84 -4.39
C SER A 47 -9.09 23.38 -3.76
N LEU A 48 -9.88 22.58 -4.47
CA LEU A 48 -11.15 22.02 -3.96
C LEU A 48 -10.92 21.11 -2.75
N GLU A 49 -9.91 20.23 -2.82
CA GLU A 49 -9.55 19.32 -1.74
C GLU A 49 -9.08 20.07 -0.48
N LEU A 50 -8.27 21.12 -0.65
CA LEU A 50 -7.83 21.98 0.46
C LEU A 50 -9.02 22.69 1.12
N LEU A 51 -9.87 23.36 0.33
CA LEU A 51 -11.05 24.07 0.84
C LEU A 51 -11.97 23.13 1.61
N THR A 52 -12.22 21.94 1.04
CA THR A 52 -13.00 20.87 1.68
C THR A 52 -12.43 20.53 3.06
N VAL A 53 -11.16 20.18 3.14
CA VAL A 53 -10.55 19.77 4.42
C VAL A 53 -10.53 20.91 5.44
N VAL A 54 -10.24 22.14 5.01
CA VAL A 54 -10.27 23.31 5.89
C VAL A 54 -11.68 23.57 6.42
N ALA A 55 -12.72 23.46 5.57
CA ALA A 55 -14.12 23.59 5.98
C ALA A 55 -14.50 22.52 7.02
N LEU A 56 -14.14 21.27 6.75
CA LEU A 56 -14.40 20.14 7.64
C LEU A 56 -13.67 20.28 8.99
N LEU A 57 -12.40 20.70 8.99
CA LEU A 57 -11.65 20.95 10.22
C LEU A 57 -12.27 22.09 11.04
N ASN A 58 -12.67 23.19 10.39
CA ASN A 58 -13.37 24.29 11.05
C ASN A 58 -14.71 23.84 11.65
N ALA A 59 -15.46 22.99 10.95
CA ALA A 59 -16.71 22.41 11.44
C ALA A 59 -16.47 21.46 12.64
N ALA A 60 -15.44 20.61 12.58
CA ALA A 60 -15.05 19.70 13.67
C ALA A 60 -14.66 20.46 14.96
N LEU A 61 -14.03 21.62 14.80
CA LEU A 61 -13.69 22.49 15.93
C LEU A 61 -14.92 23.09 16.60
N LYS A 62 -16.00 23.36 15.86
CA LYS A 62 -17.29 23.83 16.42
C LYS A 62 -18.04 22.70 17.13
N SER A 63 -18.44 21.65 16.41
CA SER A 63 -19.14 20.51 17.01
C SER A 63 -19.16 19.27 16.09
N LYS A 64 -19.44 18.11 16.67
CA LYS A 64 -19.66 16.87 15.90
C LYS A 64 -20.86 16.99 14.95
N ARG A 65 -21.89 17.73 15.34
CA ARG A 65 -23.08 17.97 14.51
C ARG A 65 -22.75 18.83 13.30
N ASP A 66 -21.95 19.88 13.48
CA ASP A 66 -21.54 20.77 12.39
C ASP A 66 -20.61 20.06 11.43
N LEU A 67 -19.70 19.21 11.92
CA LEU A 67 -18.93 18.31 11.07
C LEU A 67 -19.84 17.42 10.21
N GLY A 68 -20.85 16.79 10.81
CA GLY A 68 -21.81 15.96 10.08
C GLY A 68 -22.56 16.72 8.97
N LYS A 69 -22.94 17.98 9.21
CA LYS A 69 -23.57 18.83 8.19
C LYS A 69 -22.61 19.20 7.06
N ALA A 70 -21.41 19.67 7.41
CA ALA A 70 -20.40 20.06 6.42
C ALA A 70 -20.00 18.88 5.53
N ARG A 71 -19.92 17.67 6.10
CA ARG A 71 -19.68 16.43 5.33
C ARG A 71 -20.75 16.20 4.27
N ALA A 72 -22.03 16.20 4.67
CA ALA A 72 -23.14 15.94 3.76
C ALA A 72 -23.26 17.01 2.65
N GLU A 73 -22.96 18.27 2.97
CA GLU A 73 -22.99 19.38 2.02
C GLU A 73 -21.87 19.25 0.97
N VAL A 74 -20.63 18.98 1.39
CA VAL A 74 -19.51 18.78 0.45
C VAL A 74 -19.73 17.54 -0.43
N GLU A 75 -20.21 16.43 0.12
CA GLU A 75 -20.53 15.24 -0.67
C GLU A 75 -21.56 15.55 -1.76
N LEU A 76 -22.62 16.29 -1.41
CA LEU A 76 -23.65 16.71 -2.34
C LEU A 76 -23.09 17.64 -3.42
N ASP A 77 -22.30 18.62 -3.05
CA ASP A 77 -21.72 19.61 -3.97
C ASP A 77 -20.81 18.96 -5.01
N VAL A 78 -19.94 18.03 -4.58
CA VAL A 78 -19.04 17.30 -5.48
C VAL A 78 -19.82 16.33 -6.37
N ASP A 79 -20.78 15.56 -5.83
CA ASP A 79 -21.59 14.66 -6.67
C ASP A 79 -22.44 15.45 -7.70
N THR A 80 -22.97 16.62 -7.31
CA THR A 80 -23.72 17.51 -8.20
C THR A 80 -22.83 18.06 -9.32
N LEU A 81 -21.61 18.51 -9.01
CA LEU A 81 -20.64 18.94 -10.02
C LEU A 81 -20.44 17.87 -11.11
N LEU A 82 -20.16 16.64 -10.68
CA LEU A 82 -19.88 15.54 -11.60
C LEU A 82 -21.09 15.19 -12.46
N GLU A 83 -22.29 15.25 -11.88
CA GLU A 83 -23.55 15.04 -12.60
C GLU A 83 -23.82 16.15 -13.62
N GLU A 84 -23.63 17.41 -13.25
CA GLU A 84 -23.82 18.56 -14.14
C GLU A 84 -22.84 18.54 -15.31
N LEU A 85 -21.54 18.37 -15.04
CA LEU A 85 -20.50 18.30 -16.07
C LEU A 85 -20.74 17.15 -17.06
N GLY A 86 -21.33 16.03 -16.61
CA GLY A 86 -21.68 14.91 -17.47
C GLY A 86 -22.95 15.11 -18.31
N LYS A 87 -23.82 16.06 -17.94
CA LYS A 87 -25.10 16.32 -18.64
C LYS A 87 -25.01 17.47 -19.63
N TYR A 88 -24.28 18.53 -19.29
CA TYR A 88 -24.21 19.73 -20.10
C TYR A 88 -23.39 19.50 -21.38
N GLN A 89 -23.80 20.17 -22.46
CA GLN A 89 -23.02 20.26 -23.69
C GLN A 89 -22.29 21.60 -23.71
N PHE A 90 -20.97 21.55 -23.67
CA PHE A 90 -20.13 22.73 -23.68
C PHE A 90 -19.58 23.03 -25.10
N PRO A 91 -19.14 24.27 -25.36
CA PRO A 91 -18.29 24.57 -26.51
C PRO A 91 -17.07 23.63 -26.57
N LEU A 92 -16.57 23.31 -27.77
CA LEU A 92 -15.60 22.23 -28.00
C LEU A 92 -14.33 22.33 -27.13
N ASP A 93 -13.82 23.55 -26.96
CA ASP A 93 -12.63 23.83 -26.16
C ASP A 93 -12.85 23.57 -24.67
N ILE A 94 -14.02 23.93 -24.13
CA ILE A 94 -14.43 23.64 -22.76
C ILE A 94 -14.78 22.16 -22.59
N GLN A 95 -15.46 21.56 -23.57
CA GLN A 95 -15.82 20.15 -23.55
C GLN A 95 -14.58 19.26 -23.43
N TYR A 96 -13.49 19.59 -24.13
CA TYR A 96 -12.23 18.87 -23.99
C TYR A 96 -11.66 18.89 -22.56
N VAL A 97 -11.76 20.04 -21.88
CA VAL A 97 -11.34 20.20 -20.47
C VAL A 97 -12.23 19.36 -19.55
N VAL A 98 -13.55 19.43 -19.76
CA VAL A 98 -14.55 18.68 -19.00
C VAL A 98 -14.36 17.17 -19.17
N ASP A 99 -14.19 16.70 -20.41
CA ASP A 99 -13.95 15.29 -20.70
C ASP A 99 -12.66 14.81 -20.05
N ARG A 100 -11.58 15.60 -20.14
CA ARG A 100 -10.30 15.28 -19.48
C ARG A 100 -10.45 15.21 -17.96
N PHE A 101 -11.22 16.12 -17.36
CA PHE A 101 -11.53 16.13 -15.93
C PHE A 101 -12.33 14.89 -15.51
N LEU A 102 -13.41 14.58 -16.22
CA LEU A 102 -14.32 13.46 -15.91
C LEU A 102 -13.63 12.09 -16.05
N HIS A 103 -12.72 11.92 -17.00
CA HIS A 103 -12.02 10.65 -17.22
C HIS A 103 -10.77 10.47 -16.36
N GLY A 104 -10.25 11.53 -15.74
CA GLY A 104 -9.01 11.49 -14.97
C GLY A 104 -9.16 11.96 -13.53
N PRO A 105 -9.05 13.27 -13.26
CA PRO A 105 -9.10 13.82 -11.90
C PRO A 105 -10.39 13.54 -11.11
N ALA A 106 -11.58 13.58 -11.75
CA ALA A 106 -12.86 13.43 -11.06
C ALA A 106 -13.02 12.10 -10.28
N PRO A 107 -12.77 10.91 -10.87
CA PRO A 107 -12.76 9.65 -10.14
C PRO A 107 -11.79 9.64 -8.95
N ARG A 108 -10.65 10.32 -9.07
CA ARG A 108 -9.64 10.40 -8.01
C ARG A 108 -10.11 11.29 -6.85
N ILE A 109 -10.72 12.45 -7.15
CA ILE A 109 -11.34 13.31 -6.12
C ILE A 109 -12.42 12.52 -5.38
N ARG A 110 -13.32 11.84 -6.10
CA ARG A 110 -14.40 11.07 -5.48
C ARG A 110 -13.87 10.00 -4.53
N TRP A 111 -12.78 9.33 -4.91
CA TRP A 111 -12.12 8.36 -4.04
C TRP A 111 -11.49 9.01 -2.81
N ARG A 112 -10.73 10.10 -3.00
CA ARG A 112 -10.05 10.81 -1.91
C ARG A 112 -11.00 11.52 -0.96
N LEU A 113 -12.10 12.06 -1.46
CA LEU A 113 -13.10 12.75 -0.65
C LEU A 113 -13.61 11.85 0.47
N GLY A 114 -13.99 10.60 0.16
CA GLY A 114 -14.41 9.63 1.18
C GLY A 114 -13.36 9.43 2.28
N ILE A 115 -12.08 9.50 1.91
CA ILE A 115 -10.95 9.37 2.85
C ILE A 115 -10.76 10.64 3.65
N TYR A 116 -10.84 11.84 3.04
CA TYR A 116 -10.74 13.10 3.75
C TYR A 116 -11.86 13.30 4.79
N LEU A 117 -13.07 12.85 4.47
CA LEU A 117 -14.22 12.92 5.38
C LEU A 117 -14.03 12.05 6.63
N GLU A 118 -13.52 10.83 6.46
CA GLU A 118 -13.15 9.96 7.59
C GLU A 118 -11.84 10.42 8.26
N MET A 119 -10.90 11.01 7.54
CA MET A 119 -9.64 11.54 8.06
C MET A 119 -9.90 12.63 9.11
N VAL A 120 -10.76 13.61 8.80
CA VAL A 120 -11.08 14.68 9.76
C VAL A 120 -11.81 14.13 10.99
N ARG A 121 -12.64 13.09 10.81
CA ARG A 121 -13.29 12.39 11.91
C ARG A 121 -12.27 11.64 12.78
N ALA A 122 -11.32 10.93 12.17
CA ALA A 122 -10.24 10.23 12.84
C ALA A 122 -9.36 11.22 13.62
N TYR A 123 -8.98 12.34 13.00
CA TYR A 123 -8.26 13.44 13.64
C TYR A 123 -9.01 14.00 14.86
N ALA A 124 -10.33 14.16 14.79
CA ALA A 124 -11.12 14.65 15.91
C ALA A 124 -11.21 13.66 17.08
N LEU A 125 -10.93 12.37 16.83
CA LEU A 125 -10.93 11.29 17.82
C LEU A 125 -9.51 10.93 18.31
N LEU A 126 -8.47 11.37 17.60
CA LEU A 126 -7.08 11.17 17.97
C LEU A 126 -6.80 11.83 19.33
N GLY A 127 -6.36 11.02 20.28
CA GLY A 127 -5.94 11.47 21.61
C GLY A 127 -4.54 12.12 21.61
N GLU A 128 -4.00 12.30 22.81
CA GLU A 128 -2.62 12.79 23.02
C GLU A 128 -1.54 11.71 22.85
N GLU A 129 -1.93 10.44 22.67
CA GLU A 129 -1.00 9.32 22.55
C GLU A 129 -0.04 9.47 21.36
N ALA A 130 1.14 8.86 21.49
CA ALA A 130 2.23 8.96 20.52
C ALA A 130 1.73 8.68 19.09
N PRO A 131 2.17 9.46 18.09
CA PRO A 131 1.73 9.28 16.71
C PRO A 131 1.99 7.84 16.25
N ALA A 132 0.99 7.21 15.64
CA ALA A 132 1.13 5.88 15.08
C ALA A 132 2.19 5.87 13.97
N ASP A 133 2.86 4.74 13.85
CA ASP A 133 3.79 4.47 12.76
C ASP A 133 3.02 4.41 11.43
N LEU A 134 3.27 5.38 10.54
CA LEU A 134 2.64 5.42 9.23
C LEU A 134 3.03 4.21 8.37
N ASP A 135 4.25 3.71 8.52
CA ASP A 135 4.73 2.55 7.75
C ASP A 135 3.89 1.32 8.10
N ALA A 136 3.58 1.12 9.38
CA ALA A 136 2.70 0.04 9.84
C ALA A 136 1.25 0.17 9.32
N LEU A 137 0.68 1.38 9.32
CA LEU A 137 -0.65 1.63 8.76
C LEU A 137 -0.69 1.37 7.25
N LEU A 138 0.38 1.72 6.53
CA LEU A 138 0.48 1.47 5.10
C LEU A 138 0.67 0.00 4.78
N CYS A 139 1.45 -0.75 5.56
CA CYS A 139 1.47 -2.22 5.47
C CYS A 139 0.08 -2.81 5.67
N GLN A 140 -0.67 -2.35 6.68
CA GLN A 140 -2.05 -2.80 6.91
C GLN A 140 -2.97 -2.47 5.73
N ALA A 141 -2.85 -1.29 5.13
CA ALA A 141 -3.62 -0.91 3.96
C ALA A 141 -3.36 -1.85 2.76
N HIS A 142 -2.12 -2.26 2.54
CA HIS A 142 -1.76 -3.23 1.50
C HIS A 142 -2.28 -4.63 1.83
N GLN A 143 -2.23 -5.06 3.09
CA GLN A 143 -2.79 -6.35 3.51
C GLN A 143 -4.30 -6.42 3.28
N LEU A 144 -5.03 -5.32 3.48
CA LEU A 144 -6.47 -5.25 3.18
C LEU A 144 -6.80 -5.36 1.69
N LEU A 145 -5.83 -5.09 0.82
CA LEU A 145 -5.98 -5.32 -0.63
C LEU A 145 -5.71 -6.77 -1.02
N ARG A 146 -5.26 -7.62 -0.08
CA ARG A 146 -4.90 -9.01 -0.32
C ARG A 146 -6.05 -9.94 0.09
N GLY A 147 -6.44 -10.85 -0.81
CA GLY A 147 -7.42 -11.90 -0.54
C GLY A 147 -8.89 -11.50 -0.78
N PRO A 148 -9.87 -12.32 -0.31
CA PRO A 148 -11.31 -12.08 -0.54
C PRO A 148 -11.83 -10.82 0.19
N GLU A 149 -11.07 -10.30 1.16
CA GLU A 149 -11.34 -9.00 1.81
C GLU A 149 -10.92 -7.79 0.96
N ALA A 150 -10.34 -7.96 -0.23
CA ALA A 150 -10.02 -6.88 -1.15
C ALA A 150 -11.24 -6.03 -1.57
N GLU A 151 -12.45 -6.58 -1.36
CA GLU A 151 -13.73 -5.88 -1.55
C GLU A 151 -14.15 -5.01 -0.35
N ASN A 152 -13.48 -5.13 0.80
CA ASN A 152 -13.80 -4.41 2.03
C ASN A 152 -13.31 -2.96 2.00
N ARG A 153 -13.83 -2.20 1.02
CA ARG A 153 -13.58 -0.78 0.78
C ARG A 153 -13.73 0.09 2.04
N PRO A 154 -14.72 -0.12 2.94
CA PRO A 154 -14.85 0.69 4.16
C PRO A 154 -13.62 0.62 5.06
N ARG A 155 -13.09 -0.59 5.29
CA ARG A 155 -11.94 -0.78 6.19
C ARG A 155 -10.65 -0.16 5.62
N LEU A 156 -10.46 -0.24 4.30
CA LEU A 156 -9.35 0.44 3.63
C LEU A 156 -9.45 1.97 3.79
N VAL A 157 -10.65 2.53 3.63
CA VAL A 157 -10.89 3.97 3.83
C VAL A 157 -10.55 4.39 5.26
N GLU A 158 -10.94 3.60 6.27
CA GLU A 158 -10.61 3.88 7.68
C GLU A 158 -9.10 3.91 7.94
N VAL A 159 -8.35 2.94 7.43
CA VAL A 159 -6.88 2.89 7.61
C VAL A 159 -6.20 4.07 6.91
N LEU A 160 -6.58 4.37 5.66
CA LEU A 160 -6.02 5.52 4.93
C LEU A 160 -6.43 6.86 5.55
N ALA A 161 -7.61 6.95 6.15
CA ALA A 161 -8.04 8.10 6.92
C ALA A 161 -7.18 8.31 8.17
N GLN A 162 -6.79 7.23 8.87
CA GLN A 162 -5.85 7.31 9.98
C GLN A 162 -4.48 7.82 9.53
N VAL A 163 -3.96 7.33 8.40
CA VAL A 163 -2.72 7.85 7.78
C VAL A 163 -2.81 9.37 7.61
N GLY A 164 -3.87 9.86 6.96
CA GLY A 164 -4.07 11.29 6.78
C GLY A 164 -4.18 12.07 8.08
N ALA A 165 -4.85 11.51 9.09
CA ALA A 165 -5.03 12.18 10.38
C ALA A 165 -3.71 12.30 11.16
N HIS A 166 -2.84 11.29 11.07
CA HIS A 166 -1.48 11.37 11.59
C HIS A 166 -0.63 12.38 10.80
N MET A 167 -0.76 12.44 9.47
CA MET A 167 -0.07 13.45 8.67
C MET A 167 -0.49 14.90 9.00
N LEU A 168 -1.77 15.12 9.36
CA LEU A 168 -2.24 16.42 9.89
C LEU A 168 -1.54 16.81 11.21
N ARG A 169 -1.17 15.82 12.04
CA ARG A 169 -0.41 16.00 13.29
C ARG A 169 1.10 16.11 13.06
N GLY A 170 1.57 16.09 11.81
CA GLY A 170 2.99 16.28 11.47
C GLY A 170 3.77 15.01 11.17
N VAL A 171 3.13 13.83 11.19
CA VAL A 171 3.82 12.57 10.87
C VAL A 171 4.13 12.53 9.37
N ARG A 172 5.35 12.14 9.03
CA ARG A 172 5.89 12.25 7.66
C ARG A 172 5.60 10.98 6.86
N LEU A 173 5.09 11.15 5.65
CA LEU A 173 4.98 10.07 4.67
C LEU A 173 6.33 9.89 3.96
N ARG A 174 6.88 8.67 4.01
CA ARG A 174 8.11 8.33 3.29
C ARG A 174 7.90 8.33 1.77
N PRO A 175 8.84 8.84 0.96
CA PRO A 175 8.72 8.86 -0.50
C PRO A 175 8.54 7.48 -1.13
N VAL A 176 9.17 6.44 -0.57
CA VAL A 176 9.12 5.07 -1.10
C VAL A 176 7.68 4.57 -1.28
N TRP A 177 6.76 4.95 -0.37
CA TRP A 177 5.37 4.52 -0.43
C TRP A 177 4.65 5.01 -1.69
N LEU A 178 5.02 6.17 -2.23
CA LEU A 178 4.44 6.62 -3.50
C LEU A 178 4.98 5.87 -4.72
N GLN A 179 6.06 5.12 -4.57
CA GLN A 179 6.66 4.34 -5.66
C GLN A 179 6.20 2.88 -5.61
N ILE A 180 6.07 2.32 -4.40
CA ILE A 180 5.78 0.89 -4.22
C ILE A 180 4.29 0.61 -4.01
N SER A 181 3.50 1.59 -3.52
CA SER A 181 2.12 1.30 -3.14
C SER A 181 1.25 0.92 -4.32
N HIS A 182 0.25 0.07 -4.07
CA HIS A 182 -0.77 -0.25 -5.06
C HIS A 182 -1.47 1.03 -5.57
N PRO A 183 -1.84 1.15 -6.87
CA PRO A 183 -2.37 2.39 -7.44
C PRO A 183 -3.56 3.00 -6.68
N ARG A 184 -4.44 2.15 -6.10
CA ARG A 184 -5.58 2.62 -5.29
C ARG A 184 -5.16 3.32 -3.99
N VAL A 185 -4.05 2.90 -3.38
CA VAL A 185 -3.46 3.53 -2.20
C VAL A 185 -2.64 4.73 -2.62
N GLN A 186 -1.82 4.60 -3.67
CA GLN A 186 -0.96 5.64 -4.21
C GLN A 186 -1.72 6.94 -4.53
N VAL A 187 -2.89 6.86 -5.19
CA VAL A 187 -3.74 8.03 -5.49
C VAL A 187 -4.15 8.80 -4.22
N VAL A 188 -4.30 8.10 -3.11
CA VAL A 188 -4.68 8.71 -1.83
C VAL A 188 -3.47 9.34 -1.18
N LEU A 189 -2.34 8.63 -1.15
CA LEU A 189 -1.10 9.14 -0.59
C LEU A 189 -0.63 10.41 -1.29
N SER A 190 -0.75 10.48 -2.63
CA SER A 190 -0.41 11.69 -3.39
C SER A 190 -1.32 12.86 -3.01
N GLY A 191 -2.62 12.62 -2.87
CA GLY A 191 -3.58 13.63 -2.42
C GLY A 191 -3.32 14.11 -1.00
N LEU A 192 -3.13 13.19 -0.05
CA LEU A 192 -2.80 13.51 1.34
C LEU A 192 -1.52 14.33 1.46
N GLN A 193 -0.49 13.95 0.72
CA GLN A 193 0.78 14.67 0.70
C GLN A 193 0.64 16.09 0.10
N THR A 194 -0.13 16.21 -0.99
CA THR A 194 -0.44 17.50 -1.62
C THR A 194 -1.20 18.40 -0.66
N LEU A 195 -2.25 17.87 -0.03
CA LEU A 195 -3.07 18.54 0.96
C LEU A 195 -2.24 19.06 2.14
N VAL A 196 -1.39 18.21 2.73
CA VAL A 196 -0.55 18.59 3.87
C VAL A 196 0.47 19.65 3.48
N SER A 197 1.07 19.53 2.31
CA SER A 197 1.98 20.56 1.77
C SER A 197 1.26 21.89 1.57
N ASN A 198 0.01 21.88 1.08
CA ASN A 198 -0.81 23.07 0.93
C ASN A 198 -1.24 23.66 2.29
N LEU A 199 -1.54 22.84 3.29
CA LEU A 199 -1.84 23.30 4.65
C LEU A 199 -0.62 23.97 5.33
N ARG A 200 0.60 23.54 5.01
CA ARG A 200 1.84 24.15 5.54
C ARG A 200 2.05 25.59 5.06
N VAL A 201 1.66 25.88 3.83
CA VAL A 201 1.92 27.17 3.18
C VAL A 201 0.72 28.12 3.21
N THR A 202 -0.45 27.65 3.64
CA THR A 202 -1.66 28.47 3.71
C THR A 202 -1.97 28.94 5.13
N PRO A 203 -2.52 30.15 5.31
CA PRO A 203 -2.73 30.76 6.62
C PRO A 203 -3.95 30.22 7.38
N TYR A 204 -4.54 29.09 6.96
CA TYR A 204 -5.76 28.54 7.56
C TYR A 204 -5.53 27.96 8.96
N PHE A 205 -4.38 27.31 9.14
CA PHE A 205 -3.98 26.67 10.39
C PHE A 205 -2.47 26.79 10.58
N ASN A 206 -2.03 26.76 11.83
CA ASN A 206 -0.61 26.57 12.12
C ASN A 206 -0.31 25.07 12.01
N TYR A 207 0.41 24.67 10.96
CA TYR A 207 0.84 23.29 10.77
C TYR A 207 2.18 23.02 11.50
N PRO A 208 2.38 21.82 12.10
CA PRO A 208 1.42 20.72 12.25
C PRO A 208 0.29 21.05 13.23
N LEU A 209 -0.89 20.45 13.02
CA LEU A 209 -2.04 20.69 13.89
C LEU A 209 -1.79 20.10 15.28
N ALA A 210 -2.25 20.79 16.33
CA ALA A 210 -2.32 20.23 17.68
C ALA A 210 -3.47 19.21 17.80
N ASP A 211 -3.69 18.63 18.98
CA ASP A 211 -4.93 17.87 19.22
C ASP A 211 -6.14 18.81 19.15
N LEU A 212 -7.34 18.24 18.95
CA LEU A 212 -8.55 19.03 18.75
C LEU A 212 -8.86 19.97 19.94
N ALA A 213 -8.55 19.57 21.17
CA ALA A 213 -8.81 20.40 22.35
C ALA A 213 -7.86 21.60 22.38
N THR A 214 -6.58 21.39 22.11
CA THR A 214 -5.58 22.46 22.00
C THR A 214 -5.90 23.40 20.83
N GLU A 215 -6.30 22.89 19.67
CA GLU A 215 -6.72 23.75 18.54
C GLU A 215 -7.95 24.61 18.88
N ARG A 216 -8.93 24.05 19.61
CA ARG A 216 -10.06 24.83 20.15
C ARG A 216 -9.59 25.93 21.11
N GLN A 217 -8.60 25.65 21.96
CA GLN A 217 -8.06 26.64 22.89
C GLN A 217 -7.29 27.76 22.18
N LYS A 218 -6.43 27.42 21.21
CA LYS A 218 -5.71 28.40 20.37
C LYS A 218 -6.71 29.41 19.78
N ARG A 219 -7.84 28.92 19.27
CA ARG A 219 -8.88 29.75 18.67
C ARG A 219 -9.65 30.61 19.67
N ARG A 220 -9.86 30.14 20.90
CA ARG A 220 -10.47 30.97 21.96
C ARG A 220 -9.55 32.11 22.42
N LYS A 221 -8.23 31.91 22.39
CA LYS A 221 -7.21 32.89 22.84
C LYS A 221 -6.91 33.95 21.79
N VAL A 222 -6.98 33.61 20.50
CA VAL A 222 -6.80 34.57 19.38
C VAL A 222 -8.07 35.39 19.18
N LYS A 223 -8.31 36.37 20.07
CA LYS A 223 -9.35 37.41 19.94
C LYS A 223 -8.93 38.59 19.04
N GLY A 224 -7.75 38.53 18.41
CA GLY A 224 -7.20 39.57 17.54
C GLY A 224 -7.27 39.20 16.06
N ASN A 225 -7.61 40.17 15.22
CA ASN A 225 -7.78 40.04 13.78
C ASN A 225 -6.57 39.38 13.09
N VAL A 226 -6.66 38.08 12.80
CA VAL A 226 -5.97 37.52 11.65
C VAL A 226 -6.76 37.96 10.43
N VAL A 227 -6.24 38.97 9.72
CA VAL A 227 -6.70 39.35 8.40
C VAL A 227 -6.29 38.20 7.48
N ALA A 228 -7.24 37.33 7.14
CA ALA A 228 -7.08 36.44 6.00
C ALA A 228 -7.13 37.33 4.77
N ASP A 229 -5.95 37.70 4.28
CA ASP A 229 -5.81 38.55 3.13
C ASP A 229 -6.28 37.76 1.90
N LEU A 230 -7.40 38.19 1.29
CA LEU A 230 -7.88 37.67 0.00
C LEU A 230 -6.79 37.80 -1.08
N GLY A 231 -5.85 38.75 -0.90
CA GLY A 231 -4.64 38.87 -1.69
C GLY A 231 -3.72 37.65 -1.57
N VAL A 232 -3.57 37.00 -0.40
CA VAL A 232 -2.72 35.82 -0.26
C VAL A 232 -3.32 34.59 -0.95
N PHE A 233 -4.65 34.47 -0.97
CA PHE A 233 -5.35 33.39 -1.68
C PHE A 233 -5.33 33.61 -3.21
N ARG A 234 -5.58 34.85 -3.64
CA ARG A 234 -5.42 35.26 -5.03
C ARG A 234 -3.97 35.21 -5.48
N ASN A 235 -2.99 35.46 -4.62
CA ASN A 235 -1.55 35.33 -4.91
C ASN A 235 -1.07 33.87 -4.90
N PHE A 236 -1.74 32.97 -4.18
CA PHE A 236 -1.52 31.52 -4.30
C PHE A 236 -2.03 30.98 -5.64
N ARG A 237 -3.12 31.56 -6.17
CA ARG A 237 -3.58 31.34 -7.55
C ARG A 237 -2.66 32.03 -8.58
N GLN A 238 -2.44 33.33 -8.47
CA GLN A 238 -1.67 34.19 -9.40
C GLN A 238 -0.15 33.94 -9.42
N GLY A 239 0.41 33.32 -8.38
CA GLY A 239 1.85 33.04 -8.28
C GLY A 239 2.31 31.77 -8.99
N GLY A 240 1.40 31.00 -9.59
CA GLY A 240 1.75 29.72 -10.19
C GLY A 240 2.03 28.66 -9.12
N SER A 241 0.96 27.97 -8.75
CA SER A 241 0.92 26.68 -8.05
C SER A 241 1.27 26.68 -6.55
N GLY A 242 0.21 26.56 -5.75
CA GLY A 242 0.26 25.62 -4.64
C GLY A 242 0.84 24.26 -5.04
N PHE A 243 1.28 23.47 -4.07
CA PHE A 243 1.71 22.12 -4.40
C PHE A 243 0.56 21.37 -5.08
N THR A 244 0.87 20.81 -6.24
CA THR A 244 0.02 19.86 -6.95
C THR A 244 0.62 18.48 -6.79
N GLU A 245 -0.13 17.45 -7.15
CA GLU A 245 0.38 16.07 -7.18
C GLU A 245 1.63 15.89 -8.07
N LEU A 246 1.90 16.85 -8.97
CA LEU A 246 3.00 16.81 -9.92
C LEU A 246 4.32 17.39 -9.38
N ASN A 247 4.29 18.18 -8.30
CA ASN A 247 5.48 18.89 -7.82
C ASN A 247 5.56 18.92 -6.29
N ILE A 248 5.47 17.77 -5.64
CA ILE A 248 5.52 17.70 -4.18
C ILE A 248 6.97 17.50 -3.68
N PRO A 249 7.50 18.39 -2.83
CA PRO A 249 8.74 18.14 -2.10
C PRO A 249 8.51 17.17 -0.94
N PHE A 250 9.47 16.28 -0.72
CA PHE A 250 9.47 15.35 0.41
C PHE A 250 10.56 15.73 1.40
N GLU A 251 10.21 15.74 2.69
CA GLU A 251 11.23 15.66 3.74
C GLU A 251 11.81 14.26 3.72
N ARG A 252 13.14 14.16 3.64
CA ARG A 252 13.85 12.88 3.56
C ARG A 252 14.66 12.63 4.82
N ASP A 253 14.71 11.37 5.24
CA ASP A 253 15.66 10.90 6.24
C ASP A 253 16.74 9.98 5.63
N GLU A 254 17.58 9.42 6.50
CA GLU A 254 18.65 8.50 6.10
C GLU A 254 18.13 7.21 5.45
N TYR A 255 16.98 6.70 5.90
CA TYR A 255 16.36 5.49 5.35
C TYR A 255 15.76 5.76 3.97
N ASP A 256 15.22 6.95 3.73
CA ASP A 256 14.75 7.34 2.41
C ASP A 256 15.91 7.37 1.40
N THR A 257 17.06 7.89 1.82
CA THR A 257 18.29 7.90 1.00
C THR A 257 18.83 6.49 0.77
N PHE A 258 18.76 5.63 1.79
CA PHE A 258 19.11 4.21 1.70
C PHE A 258 18.24 3.47 0.67
N LEU A 259 16.92 3.63 0.74
CA LEU A 259 15.97 3.01 -0.19
C LEU A 259 16.13 3.55 -1.63
N GLU A 260 16.38 4.85 -1.79
CA GLU A 260 16.73 5.43 -3.10
C GLU A 260 18.02 4.84 -3.68
N GLY A 261 18.95 4.44 -2.81
CA GLY A 261 20.16 3.71 -3.18
C GLY A 261 19.87 2.46 -4.02
N PHE A 262 18.76 1.76 -3.78
CA PHE A 262 18.38 0.57 -4.56
C PHE A 262 18.06 0.89 -6.02
N TYR A 263 17.63 2.11 -6.35
CA TYR A 263 17.41 2.53 -7.75
C TYR A 263 18.71 2.85 -8.49
N THR A 264 19.78 3.18 -7.79
CA THR A 264 21.04 3.63 -8.41
C THR A 264 22.17 2.58 -8.34
N GLY A 265 22.25 1.76 -7.27
CA GLY A 265 23.28 0.72 -7.17
C GLY A 265 23.40 0.05 -5.79
N PHE A 266 24.63 -0.36 -5.44
CA PHE A 266 24.95 -1.15 -4.23
C PHE A 266 25.74 -0.34 -3.19
N GLN A 267 25.37 0.92 -3.00
CA GLN A 267 26.14 1.87 -2.19
C GLN A 267 26.25 1.49 -0.70
N TYR A 268 25.28 0.73 -0.18
CA TYR A 268 25.18 0.40 1.25
C TYR A 268 25.41 -1.09 1.53
N LEU A 269 25.91 -1.86 0.56
CA LEU A 269 25.94 -3.32 0.63
C LEU A 269 26.80 -3.87 1.79
N ASP A 270 27.81 -3.12 2.20
CA ASP A 270 28.73 -3.48 3.30
C ASP A 270 28.34 -2.87 4.65
N VAL A 271 27.19 -2.20 4.74
CA VAL A 271 26.64 -1.67 5.99
C VAL A 271 25.69 -2.71 6.59
N GLU A 272 25.72 -2.93 7.91
CA GLU A 272 24.78 -3.83 8.57
C GLU A 272 23.39 -3.16 8.70
N PRO A 273 22.29 -3.83 8.33
CA PRO A 273 20.97 -3.25 8.43
C PRO A 273 20.51 -3.21 9.88
N ASP A 274 19.93 -2.08 10.28
CA ASP A 274 19.21 -2.02 11.54
C ASP A 274 17.78 -2.58 11.41
N ARG A 275 17.03 -2.51 12.51
CA ARG A 275 15.66 -3.00 12.56
C ARG A 275 14.74 -2.23 11.60
N THR A 276 14.86 -0.90 11.54
CA THR A 276 14.03 -0.05 10.68
C THR A 276 14.24 -0.38 9.20
N ALA A 277 15.49 -0.51 8.77
CA ALA A 277 15.81 -0.91 7.41
C ALA A 277 15.26 -2.30 7.08
N THR A 278 15.35 -3.24 8.02
CA THR A 278 14.80 -4.60 7.85
C THR A 278 13.27 -4.57 7.72
N ASP A 279 12.59 -3.80 8.57
CA ASP A 279 11.13 -3.67 8.56
C ASP A 279 10.65 -2.98 7.27
N LEU A 280 11.36 -1.96 6.78
CA LEU A 280 11.09 -1.30 5.49
C LEU A 280 11.30 -2.22 4.28
N ILE A 281 12.39 -3.00 4.29
CA ILE A 281 12.65 -4.01 3.23
C ILE A 281 11.51 -5.04 3.19
N LYS A 282 11.08 -5.50 4.37
CA LYS A 282 9.94 -6.42 4.47
C LYS A 282 8.67 -5.77 3.93
N ALA A 283 8.38 -4.53 4.31
CA ALA A 283 7.23 -3.77 3.83
C ALA A 283 7.22 -3.62 2.30
N VAL A 284 8.38 -3.37 1.68
CA VAL A 284 8.52 -3.31 0.22
C VAL A 284 8.17 -4.64 -0.45
N LEU A 285 8.68 -5.75 0.08
CA LEU A 285 8.36 -7.08 -0.44
C LEU A 285 6.87 -7.43 -0.23
N GLU A 286 6.29 -7.04 0.90
CA GLU A 286 4.86 -7.21 1.16
C GLU A 286 4.00 -6.40 0.19
N ALA A 287 4.40 -5.17 -0.15
CA ALA A 287 3.71 -4.36 -1.14
C ALA A 287 3.72 -5.01 -2.53
N ARG A 288 4.80 -5.74 -2.90
CA ARG A 288 4.90 -6.46 -4.18
C ARG A 288 3.86 -7.58 -4.33
N LEU A 289 3.39 -8.18 -3.25
CA LEU A 289 2.35 -9.21 -3.29
C LEU A 289 1.01 -8.66 -3.79
N VAL A 290 0.75 -7.37 -3.60
CA VAL A 290 -0.50 -6.75 -4.08
C VAL A 290 -0.30 -5.81 -5.27
N HIS A 291 0.94 -5.41 -5.56
CA HIS A 291 1.27 -4.52 -6.66
C HIS A 291 2.37 -5.10 -7.55
N PRO A 292 2.01 -5.81 -8.63
CA PRO A 292 2.99 -6.36 -9.58
C PRO A 292 3.81 -5.31 -10.35
N GLY A 293 3.32 -4.06 -10.40
CA GLY A 293 3.94 -2.96 -11.14
C GLY A 293 5.15 -2.31 -10.48
N ILE A 294 5.61 -2.79 -9.32
CA ILE A 294 6.85 -2.32 -8.70
C ILE A 294 8.04 -2.66 -9.61
N ASP A 295 8.98 -1.72 -9.76
CA ASP A 295 10.17 -1.91 -10.60
C ASP A 295 10.95 -3.18 -10.22
N GLY A 296 11.01 -4.13 -11.15
CA GLY A 296 11.73 -5.39 -10.95
C GLY A 296 13.22 -5.21 -10.69
N ARG A 297 13.88 -4.19 -11.26
CA ARG A 297 15.31 -3.92 -11.02
C ARG A 297 15.55 -3.51 -9.57
N PHE A 298 14.64 -2.71 -9.03
CA PHE A 298 14.66 -2.30 -7.63
C PHE A 298 14.49 -3.52 -6.71
N LEU A 299 13.53 -4.39 -7.00
CA LEU A 299 13.30 -5.62 -6.23
C LEU A 299 14.48 -6.60 -6.29
N LEU A 300 15.03 -6.86 -7.48
CA LEU A 300 16.17 -7.76 -7.64
C LEU A 300 17.39 -7.28 -6.84
N ARG A 301 17.66 -5.97 -6.84
CA ARG A 301 18.73 -5.39 -6.01
C ARG A 301 18.44 -5.55 -4.53
N LEU A 302 17.21 -5.30 -4.10
CA LEU A 302 16.79 -5.52 -2.72
C LEU A 302 17.01 -6.99 -2.29
N LEU A 303 16.76 -7.97 -3.16
CA LEU A 303 17.04 -9.39 -2.87
C LEU A 303 18.55 -9.66 -2.69
N VAL A 304 19.43 -8.98 -3.43
CA VAL A 304 20.89 -9.07 -3.24
C VAL A 304 21.28 -8.57 -1.86
N TYR A 305 20.71 -7.46 -1.40
CA TYR A 305 20.91 -6.96 -0.03
C TYR A 305 20.43 -7.98 1.01
N CYS A 306 19.23 -8.53 0.85
CA CYS A 306 18.71 -9.60 1.73
C CYS A 306 19.64 -10.81 1.79
N ASN A 307 20.24 -11.21 0.66
CA ASN A 307 21.17 -12.34 0.61
C ASN A 307 22.50 -12.02 1.30
N ARG A 308 23.07 -10.83 1.02
CA ARG A 308 24.33 -10.37 1.60
C ARG A 308 24.24 -10.31 3.13
N TRP A 309 23.15 -9.78 3.65
CA TRP A 309 22.91 -9.60 5.08
C TRP A 309 22.28 -10.81 5.77
N LYS A 310 21.92 -11.85 5.01
CA LYS A 310 21.28 -13.07 5.53
C LYS A 310 19.99 -12.76 6.31
N LEU A 311 19.16 -11.87 5.77
CA LEU A 311 17.89 -11.43 6.35
C LEU A 311 16.80 -12.51 6.28
N SER A 312 16.92 -13.56 7.10
CA SER A 312 15.92 -14.64 7.14
C SER A 312 14.50 -14.18 7.54
N GLN A 313 14.34 -12.98 8.10
CA GLN A 313 13.08 -12.35 8.47
C GLN A 313 12.13 -12.15 7.28
N VAL A 314 12.66 -12.03 6.07
CA VAL A 314 11.83 -11.91 4.86
C VAL A 314 11.27 -13.24 4.35
N SER A 315 11.65 -14.37 4.96
CA SER A 315 11.33 -15.71 4.42
C SER A 315 9.83 -15.97 4.24
N ASP A 316 8.98 -15.47 5.13
CA ASP A 316 7.52 -15.63 4.99
C ASP A 316 7.02 -14.97 3.70
N VAL A 317 7.42 -13.72 3.46
CA VAL A 317 7.03 -12.92 2.28
C VAL A 317 7.63 -13.50 1.00
N ILE A 318 8.86 -14.01 1.06
CA ILE A 318 9.53 -14.67 -0.08
C ILE A 318 8.81 -15.96 -0.49
N LEU A 319 8.33 -16.76 0.48
CA LEU A 319 7.55 -17.97 0.18
C LEU A 319 6.23 -17.64 -0.51
N GLU A 320 5.57 -16.58 -0.04
CA GLU A 320 4.33 -16.09 -0.66
C GLU A 320 4.57 -15.56 -2.08
N LEU A 321 5.65 -14.80 -2.30
CA LEU A 321 6.03 -14.35 -3.64
C LEU A 321 6.29 -15.53 -4.57
N LEU A 322 7.03 -16.53 -4.11
CA LEU A 322 7.31 -17.74 -4.89
C LEU A 322 6.05 -18.55 -5.24
N ALA A 323 4.98 -18.42 -4.46
CA ALA A 323 3.72 -19.10 -4.75
C ALA A 323 2.87 -18.36 -5.80
N GLU A 324 3.10 -17.04 -5.98
CA GLU A 324 2.36 -16.19 -6.91
C GLU A 324 3.11 -15.93 -8.23
N LEU A 325 4.44 -16.04 -8.23
CA LEU A 325 5.29 -15.77 -9.39
C LEU A 325 5.37 -16.97 -10.34
N ASP A 326 5.38 -16.68 -11.63
CA ASP A 326 5.66 -17.68 -12.66
C ASP A 326 7.14 -18.10 -12.63
N TRP A 327 7.41 -19.34 -13.04
CA TRP A 327 8.76 -19.94 -12.97
C TRP A 327 9.78 -19.27 -13.91
N ASP A 328 9.31 -18.56 -14.94
CA ASP A 328 10.12 -17.81 -15.89
C ASP A 328 10.36 -16.35 -15.47
N ASP A 329 9.72 -15.87 -14.41
CA ASP A 329 9.99 -14.54 -13.84
C ASP A 329 11.40 -14.51 -13.20
N PRO A 330 12.28 -13.57 -13.59
CA PRO A 330 13.59 -13.40 -12.94
C PRO A 330 13.51 -13.26 -11.41
N LEU A 331 12.44 -12.66 -10.90
CA LEU A 331 12.19 -12.50 -9.48
C LEU A 331 11.93 -13.84 -8.79
N PHE A 332 11.32 -14.81 -9.48
CA PHE A 332 11.13 -16.17 -8.95
C PHE A 332 12.47 -16.83 -8.68
N TYR A 333 13.38 -16.81 -9.67
CA TYR A 333 14.70 -17.42 -9.54
C TYR A 333 15.51 -16.79 -8.40
N GLU A 334 15.60 -15.46 -8.33
CA GLU A 334 16.35 -14.79 -7.27
C GLU A 334 15.72 -14.96 -5.89
N SER A 335 14.39 -14.99 -5.80
CA SER A 335 13.67 -15.29 -4.55
C SER A 335 13.96 -16.71 -4.07
N TRP A 336 14.03 -17.68 -5.00
CA TRP A 336 14.36 -19.07 -4.70
C TRP A 336 15.81 -19.21 -4.23
N VAL A 337 16.75 -18.55 -4.91
CA VAL A 337 18.18 -18.51 -4.52
C VAL A 337 18.34 -17.89 -3.13
N LEU A 338 17.63 -16.78 -2.86
CA LEU A 338 17.64 -16.13 -1.55
C LEU A 338 17.15 -17.09 -0.46
N LEU A 339 16.00 -17.74 -0.66
CA LEU A 339 15.42 -18.68 0.30
C LEU A 339 16.38 -19.84 0.60
N LYS A 340 17.03 -20.40 -0.44
CA LYS A 340 18.06 -21.43 -0.30
C LYS A 340 19.24 -20.95 0.54
N SER A 341 19.66 -19.70 0.36
CA SER A 341 20.80 -19.09 1.05
C SER A 341 20.62 -19.01 2.58
N PHE A 342 19.38 -19.02 3.07
CA PHE A 342 19.06 -18.98 4.50
C PHE A 342 19.13 -20.37 5.17
N ALA A 343 19.19 -21.44 4.38
CA ALA A 343 19.32 -22.82 4.84
C ALA A 343 18.35 -23.17 5.99
N GLY A 344 18.86 -23.58 7.16
CA GLY A 344 18.05 -23.97 8.30
C GLY A 344 17.19 -22.85 8.90
N LYS A 345 17.54 -21.57 8.66
CA LYS A 345 16.80 -20.42 9.20
C LYS A 345 15.45 -20.20 8.51
N ALA A 346 15.28 -20.69 7.28
CA ALA A 346 14.01 -20.59 6.55
C ALA A 346 12.97 -21.64 6.96
N LEU A 347 13.37 -22.73 7.64
CA LEU A 347 12.48 -23.84 7.98
C LEU A 347 11.24 -23.45 8.81
N PRO A 348 11.32 -22.55 9.81
CA PRO A 348 10.13 -22.11 10.54
C PRO A 348 9.11 -21.38 9.65
N ALA A 349 9.59 -20.56 8.71
CA ALA A 349 8.74 -19.86 7.76
C ALA A 349 8.09 -20.84 6.77
N MET A 350 8.87 -21.77 6.21
CA MET A 350 8.36 -22.85 5.36
C MET A 350 7.25 -23.64 6.06
N ARG A 351 7.43 -23.99 7.33
CA ARG A 351 6.40 -24.69 8.10
C ARG A 351 5.12 -23.88 8.27
N ARG A 352 5.22 -22.57 8.56
CA ARG A 352 4.04 -21.70 8.64
C ARG A 352 3.32 -21.63 7.30
N PHE A 353 4.06 -21.47 6.20
CA PHE A 353 3.53 -21.43 4.85
C PHE A 353 2.80 -22.72 4.48
N VAL A 354 3.41 -23.89 4.69
CA VAL A 354 2.80 -25.21 4.41
C VAL A 354 1.46 -25.39 5.13
N ARG A 355 1.37 -24.93 6.38
CA ARG A 355 0.14 -25.03 7.17
C ARG A 355 -0.95 -24.07 6.70
N ALA A 356 -0.56 -22.89 6.22
CA ALA A 356 -1.49 -21.89 5.71
C ALA A 356 -1.97 -22.21 4.28
N HIS A 357 -1.14 -22.88 3.48
CA HIS A 357 -1.37 -23.16 2.05
C HIS A 357 -1.11 -24.64 1.72
N PRO A 358 -1.95 -25.57 2.23
CA PRO A 358 -1.74 -27.01 2.08
C PRO A 358 -1.86 -27.53 0.64
N ASP A 359 -2.42 -26.73 -0.25
CA ASP A 359 -2.67 -26.98 -1.68
C ASP A 359 -1.77 -26.16 -2.61
N SER A 360 -0.75 -25.48 -2.08
CA SER A 360 0.10 -24.61 -2.90
C SER A 360 0.92 -25.39 -3.95
N PRO A 361 1.01 -24.89 -5.19
CA PRO A 361 1.86 -25.49 -6.24
C PRO A 361 3.36 -25.39 -5.91
N LEU A 362 3.74 -24.61 -4.89
CA LEU A 362 5.12 -24.50 -4.42
C LEU A 362 5.57 -25.72 -3.60
N LEU A 363 4.63 -26.51 -3.05
CA LEU A 363 4.93 -27.61 -2.12
C LEU A 363 5.84 -28.71 -2.70
N PRO A 364 5.67 -29.17 -3.95
CA PRO A 364 6.59 -30.14 -4.57
C PRO A 364 8.02 -29.60 -4.70
N TYR A 365 8.18 -28.31 -5.02
CA TYR A 365 9.49 -27.67 -5.11
C TYR A 365 10.15 -27.56 -3.73
N LEU A 366 9.37 -27.22 -2.69
CA LEU A 366 9.86 -27.22 -1.31
C LEU A 366 10.27 -28.62 -0.85
N ALA A 367 9.50 -29.66 -1.21
CA ALA A 367 9.84 -31.04 -0.90
C ALA A 367 11.18 -31.46 -1.56
N LEU A 368 11.39 -31.10 -2.82
CA LEU A 368 12.65 -31.32 -3.53
C LEU A 368 13.81 -30.55 -2.87
N PHE A 369 13.59 -29.31 -2.46
CA PHE A 369 14.60 -28.53 -1.73
C PHE A 369 14.97 -29.18 -0.39
N LEU A 370 13.98 -29.62 0.39
CA LEU A 370 14.20 -30.24 1.70
C LEU A 370 14.98 -31.55 1.58
N SER A 371 14.70 -32.35 0.55
CA SER A 371 15.36 -33.64 0.30
C SER A 371 16.79 -33.52 -0.23
N SER A 372 17.16 -32.39 -0.85
CA SER A 372 18.51 -32.19 -1.40
C SER A 372 19.55 -31.64 -0.40
N GLY A 373 19.12 -31.23 0.80
CA GLY A 373 20.04 -30.69 1.81
C GLY A 373 20.57 -31.73 2.80
N PRO A 374 21.50 -31.37 3.72
CA PRO A 374 21.98 -32.30 4.74
C PRO A 374 20.86 -32.90 5.60
N PRO A 375 21.03 -34.16 6.06
CA PRO A 375 20.07 -34.88 6.89
C PRO A 375 19.85 -34.17 8.24
N SER A 376 18.59 -33.91 8.60
CA SER A 376 18.22 -33.29 9.87
C SER A 376 16.79 -33.65 10.25
N LYS A 377 16.57 -33.87 11.55
CA LYS A 377 15.23 -34.20 12.10
C LYS A 377 14.18 -33.13 11.77
N ARG A 378 14.57 -31.84 11.74
CA ARG A 378 13.66 -30.73 11.45
C ARG A 378 13.17 -30.74 10.00
N ARG A 379 14.06 -31.01 9.04
CA ARG A 379 13.69 -31.12 7.62
C ARG A 379 12.86 -32.36 7.33
N TRP A 380 13.24 -33.50 7.91
CA TRP A 380 12.45 -34.72 7.80
C TRP A 380 11.02 -34.51 8.30
N SER A 381 10.89 -33.94 9.49
CA SER A 381 9.59 -33.61 10.08
C SER A 381 8.75 -32.69 9.20
N LEU A 382 9.35 -31.68 8.57
CA LEU A 382 8.63 -30.79 7.65
C LEU A 382 8.27 -31.48 6.32
N LEU A 383 9.17 -32.26 5.75
CA LEU A 383 8.93 -33.00 4.52
C LEU A 383 7.78 -34.01 4.69
N LYS A 384 7.77 -34.72 5.82
CA LYS A 384 6.68 -35.62 6.21
C LYS A 384 5.36 -34.86 6.40
N GLU A 385 5.40 -33.71 7.08
CA GLU A 385 4.23 -32.84 7.27
C GLU A 385 3.62 -32.40 5.92
N ILE A 386 4.44 -32.01 4.94
CA ILE A 386 4.00 -31.68 3.58
C ILE A 386 3.33 -32.89 2.92
N PHE A 387 3.96 -34.07 2.97
CA PHE A 387 3.44 -35.27 2.33
C PHE A 387 2.10 -35.75 2.91
N GLU A 388 1.98 -35.74 4.25
CA GLU A 388 0.79 -36.23 4.95
C GLU A 388 -0.41 -35.31 4.75
N HIS A 389 -0.19 -33.98 4.75
CA HIS A 389 -1.28 -32.99 4.70
C HIS A 389 -1.63 -32.54 3.27
N TYR A 390 -0.92 -33.00 2.24
CA TYR A 390 -1.26 -32.68 0.85
C TYR A 390 -2.63 -33.29 0.48
N PRO A 391 -3.60 -32.48 0.03
CA PRO A 391 -5.00 -32.89 -0.06
C PRO A 391 -5.27 -33.92 -1.17
N ASP A 392 -4.56 -33.82 -2.30
CA ASP A 392 -4.90 -34.57 -3.51
C ASP A 392 -3.92 -35.70 -3.83
N GLU A 393 -4.45 -36.85 -4.27
CA GLU A 393 -3.65 -37.97 -4.81
C GLU A 393 -3.31 -37.74 -6.29
N ASN A 394 -2.50 -36.72 -6.57
CA ASN A 394 -2.12 -36.29 -7.92
C ASN A 394 -0.60 -36.49 -8.21
N GLU A 395 -0.14 -35.98 -9.36
CA GLU A 395 1.28 -36.04 -9.75
C GLU A 395 2.19 -35.27 -8.78
N ASP A 396 1.72 -34.14 -8.23
CA ASP A 396 2.46 -33.35 -7.24
C ASP A 396 2.74 -34.16 -5.97
N LYS A 397 1.72 -34.87 -5.45
CA LYS A 397 1.90 -35.74 -4.27
C LYS A 397 2.84 -36.90 -4.56
N ALA A 398 2.87 -37.41 -5.80
CA ALA A 398 3.86 -38.40 -6.22
C ALA A 398 5.29 -37.83 -6.23
N HIS A 399 5.49 -36.60 -6.70
CA HIS A 399 6.79 -35.92 -6.63
C HIS A 399 7.25 -35.68 -5.18
N ILE A 400 6.32 -35.38 -4.28
CA ILE A 400 6.61 -35.28 -2.84
C ILE A 400 7.01 -36.65 -2.28
N ALA A 401 6.34 -37.75 -2.67
CA ALA A 401 6.70 -39.11 -2.26
C ALA A 401 8.12 -39.51 -2.71
N LEU A 402 8.55 -39.11 -3.91
CA LEU A 402 9.94 -39.32 -4.35
C LEU A 402 10.94 -38.55 -3.49
N SER A 403 10.57 -37.36 -3.00
CA SER A 403 11.39 -36.59 -2.07
C SER A 403 11.48 -37.25 -0.69
N ILE A 404 10.38 -37.85 -0.22
CA ILE A 404 10.35 -38.68 1.00
C ILE A 404 11.32 -39.85 0.87
N ALA A 405 11.25 -40.59 -0.24
CA ALA A 405 12.11 -41.74 -0.52
C ALA A 405 13.60 -41.37 -0.42
N ARG A 406 13.99 -40.29 -1.11
CA ARG A 406 15.37 -39.79 -1.18
C ARG A 406 15.99 -39.35 0.15
N TYR A 407 15.17 -39.03 1.14
CA TYR A 407 15.66 -38.36 2.36
C TYR A 407 15.50 -39.17 3.64
N GLY A 408 14.44 -39.96 3.77
CA GLY A 408 14.04 -40.53 5.06
C GLY A 408 14.68 -41.87 5.42
N GLY A 409 15.45 -42.51 4.54
CA GLY A 409 16.06 -43.82 4.81
C GLY A 409 15.03 -44.86 5.29
N GLU A 410 15.29 -45.52 6.42
CA GLU A 410 14.36 -46.51 7.00
C GLU A 410 12.98 -45.90 7.37
N ASP A 411 12.95 -44.66 7.86
CA ASP A 411 11.70 -43.98 8.22
C ASP A 411 10.85 -43.67 6.97
N ALA A 412 11.48 -43.50 5.79
CA ALA A 412 10.77 -43.31 4.53
C ALA A 412 10.00 -44.57 4.11
N VAL A 413 10.58 -45.75 4.31
CA VAL A 413 9.93 -47.03 3.99
C VAL A 413 8.63 -47.16 4.77
N ALA A 414 8.68 -46.99 6.10
CA ALA A 414 7.49 -47.06 6.95
C ALA A 414 6.43 -46.00 6.57
N CYS A 415 6.86 -44.77 6.25
CA CYS A 415 5.97 -43.69 5.84
C CYS A 415 5.26 -43.98 4.51
N LEU A 416 5.99 -44.50 3.52
CA LEU A 416 5.45 -44.80 2.18
C LEU A 416 4.60 -46.07 2.18
N GLU A 417 4.94 -47.08 2.98
CA GLU A 417 4.10 -48.28 3.18
C GLU A 417 2.74 -47.91 3.78
N GLN A 418 2.74 -47.07 4.81
CA GLN A 418 1.50 -46.57 5.40
C GLN A 418 0.65 -45.83 4.35
N ALA A 419 1.26 -44.93 3.57
CA ALA A 419 0.55 -44.21 2.51
C ALA A 419 -0.02 -45.15 1.42
N LEU A 420 0.70 -46.22 1.06
CA LEU A 420 0.27 -47.19 0.05
C LEU A 420 -0.95 -48.01 0.51
N THR A 421 -1.05 -48.30 1.81
CA THR A 421 -2.23 -48.97 2.38
C THR A 421 -3.48 -48.10 2.34
N SER A 422 -3.32 -46.78 2.51
CA SER A 422 -4.43 -45.81 2.43
C SER A 422 -4.79 -45.38 1.01
N ALA A 423 -3.89 -45.54 0.04
CA ALA A 423 -4.08 -45.05 -1.33
C ALA A 423 -5.17 -45.82 -2.09
N LYS A 424 -5.95 -45.10 -2.93
CA LYS A 424 -6.98 -45.71 -3.79
C LYS A 424 -6.40 -46.83 -4.66
N ARG A 425 -7.10 -47.98 -4.71
CA ARG A 425 -6.58 -49.25 -5.26
C ARG A 425 -6.09 -49.20 -6.72
N ASN A 426 -6.60 -48.31 -7.57
CA ASN A 426 -6.33 -48.31 -9.03
C ASN A 426 -5.99 -46.91 -9.62
N GLY A 427 -5.30 -46.04 -8.87
CA GLY A 427 -4.93 -44.69 -9.35
C GLY A 427 -3.50 -44.58 -9.93
N PRO A 428 -3.23 -43.61 -10.83
CA PRO A 428 -1.87 -43.32 -11.33
C PRO A 428 -0.89 -42.96 -10.19
N TYR A 429 -1.37 -42.24 -9.17
CA TYR A 429 -0.62 -41.93 -7.95
C TYR A 429 -0.08 -43.19 -7.23
N ARG A 430 -0.88 -44.27 -7.14
CA ARG A 430 -0.46 -45.51 -6.49
C ARG A 430 0.76 -46.13 -7.16
N ARG A 431 0.81 -46.12 -8.51
CA ARG A 431 1.95 -46.66 -9.27
C ARG A 431 3.23 -45.88 -9.01
N GLU A 432 3.13 -44.55 -8.97
CA GLU A 432 4.29 -43.70 -8.66
C GLU A 432 4.71 -43.84 -7.20
N LEU A 433 3.76 -44.04 -6.28
CA LEU A 433 4.04 -44.32 -4.87
C LEU A 433 4.77 -45.66 -4.67
N GLU A 434 4.40 -46.70 -5.41
CA GLU A 434 5.10 -47.99 -5.43
C GLU A 434 6.55 -47.83 -5.94
N LYS A 435 6.78 -47.03 -6.98
CA LYS A 435 8.14 -46.72 -7.45
C LYS A 435 8.96 -45.96 -6.39
N ALA A 436 8.36 -44.99 -5.72
CA ALA A 436 9.02 -44.25 -4.64
C ALA A 436 9.39 -45.18 -3.47
N LEU A 437 8.51 -46.10 -3.10
CA LEU A 437 8.78 -47.10 -2.07
C LEU A 437 9.93 -48.03 -2.44
N GLU A 438 9.97 -48.51 -3.68
CA GLU A 438 11.08 -49.36 -4.14
C GLU A 438 12.41 -48.60 -4.16
N ALA A 439 12.41 -47.31 -4.56
CA ALA A 439 13.59 -46.46 -4.47
C ALA A 439 14.06 -46.29 -3.01
N ALA A 440 13.14 -46.03 -2.07
CA ALA A 440 13.47 -45.91 -0.64
C ALA A 440 14.08 -47.20 -0.06
N LYS A 441 13.55 -48.37 -0.44
CA LYS A 441 14.10 -49.68 -0.03
C LYS A 441 15.50 -49.93 -0.59
N GLN A 442 15.80 -49.43 -1.78
CA GLN A 442 17.12 -49.55 -2.38
C GLN A 442 18.13 -48.66 -1.67
N GLU A 443 17.77 -47.40 -1.40
CA GLU A 443 18.62 -46.47 -0.64
C GLU A 443 18.82 -46.88 0.83
N ALA A 444 17.84 -47.50 1.48
CA ALA A 444 18.00 -47.99 2.86
C ALA A 444 18.91 -49.24 2.96
N ARG A 445 19.20 -49.91 1.83
CA ARG A 445 20.08 -51.10 1.78
C ARG A 445 21.53 -50.77 1.40
N SER A 446 21.77 -49.57 0.88
CA SER A 446 23.09 -49.01 0.55
C SER A 446 23.64 -48.22 1.71
#